data_AF-A0A100VQ91-F1
#
_entry.id   AF-A0A100VQ91-F1
#
_cell.length_a   1.000
_cell.length_b   1.000
_cell.length_c   1.000
_cell.angle_alpha   90.00
_cell.angle_beta   90.00
_cell.angle_gamma   90.00
#
_symmetry.space_group_name_H-M   'P 1'
#
loop_
_entity.id
_entity.type
_entity.pdbx_description
1 polymer ?
#
loop_
_entity_poly.entity_id
_entity_poly.type
_entity_poly.pdbx_seq_one_letter_code
_entity_poly.pdbx_strand_id
1 'polypeptide(L)' 'MSYSKYFPLENYLNQVSITLTYAELEEILGFTLPPTAYNREQWWVNNSNNHTQALSWLNAGWKVDNVILGKNVTFVRFES' A
#
# COMPACT_ATOMS: atom_id res chain seq x y z
N MET A 1 29.75 12.69 6.95
CA MET A 1 29.02 12.66 5.66
C MET A 1 28.28 13.98 5.52
N SER A 2 28.52 14.73 4.44
CA SER A 2 27.69 15.89 4.12
C SER A 2 26.48 15.38 3.34
N TYR A 3 25.28 15.56 3.88
CA TYR A 3 24.05 15.24 3.16
C TYR A 3 23.88 16.24 2.00
N SER A 4 23.38 15.75 0.86
CA SER A 4 23.02 16.62 -0.27
C SER A 4 22.06 17.72 0.21
N LYS A 5 22.15 18.92 -0.38
CA LYS A 5 21.19 20.01 -0.11
C LYS A 5 19.73 19.61 -0.38
N TYR A 6 19.51 18.52 -1.13
CA TYR A 6 18.21 17.97 -1.47
C TYR A 6 17.76 16.82 -0.56
N PHE A 7 18.60 16.37 0.38
CA PHE A 7 18.28 15.28 1.30
C PHE A 7 16.97 15.49 2.09
N PRO A 8 16.61 16.70 2.55
CA PRO A 8 15.32 16.90 3.22
C PRO A 8 14.11 16.57 2.34
N LEU A 9 14.19 16.80 1.02
CA LEU A 9 13.12 16.47 0.08
C LEU A 9 13.01 14.95 -0.11
N GLU A 10 14.15 14.27 -0.29
CA GLU A 10 14.21 12.81 -0.36
C GLU A 10 13.60 12.18 0.91
N ASN A 11 14.03 12.65 2.08
CA ASN A 11 13.51 12.18 3.35
C ASN A 11 12.00 12.43 3.49
N TYR A 12 11.50 13.58 3.02
CA TYR A 12 10.06 13.86 3.03
C TYR A 12 9.29 12.92 2.09
N LEU A 13 9.77 12.70 0.86
CA LEU A 13 9.13 11.81 -0.11
C LEU A 13 9.09 10.35 0.37
N ASN A 14 10.12 9.92 1.10
CA ASN A 14 10.17 8.59 1.72
C ASN A 14 9.18 8.42 2.89
N GLN A 15 8.65 9.53 3.44
CA GLN A 15 7.63 9.52 4.50
C GLN A 15 6.19 9.60 3.95
N VAL A 16 6.01 9.70 2.63
CA VAL A 16 4.67 9.80 2.03
C VAL A 16 3.94 8.46 2.16
N SER A 17 2.71 8.53 2.67
CA SER A 17 1.76 7.43 2.71
C SER A 17 0.49 7.78 1.95
N ILE A 18 -0.21 6.75 1.48
CA ILE A 18 -1.50 6.86 0.81
C ILE A 18 -2.50 6.01 1.60
N THR A 19 -3.56 6.62 2.09
CA THR A 19 -4.66 5.89 2.75
C THR A 19 -5.86 5.90 1.83
N LEU A 20 -6.39 4.70 1.52
CA LEU A 20 -7.57 4.54 0.68
C LEU A 20 -8.63 3.77 1.46
N THR A 21 -9.87 4.23 1.35
CA THR A 21 -11.04 3.48 1.78
C THR A 21 -11.30 2.30 0.85
N TYR A 22 -12.08 1.32 1.32
CA TYR A 22 -12.48 0.20 0.46
C TYR A 22 -13.29 0.67 -0.75
N ALA A 23 -14.12 1.71 -0.59
CA ALA A 23 -14.88 2.29 -1.70
C ALA A 23 -13.96 2.89 -2.77
N GLU A 24 -12.94 3.67 -2.36
CA GLU A 24 -11.95 4.23 -3.30
C GLU A 24 -11.13 3.13 -3.98
N LEU A 25 -10.76 2.07 -3.25
CA LEU A 25 -10.07 0.92 -3.81
C LEU A 25 -10.92 0.22 -4.88
N GLU A 26 -12.19 -0.03 -4.61
CA GLU A 26 -13.11 -0.68 -5.55
C GLU A 26 -13.41 0.20 -6.78
N GLU A 27 -13.46 1.52 -6.61
CA GLU A 27 -13.57 2.49 -7.71
C GLU A 27 -12.34 2.43 -8.62
N ILE A 28 -11.13 2.42 -8.05
CA ILE A 28 -9.87 2.28 -8.80
C ILE A 28 -9.80 0.92 -9.52
N LEU A 29 -10.24 -0.15 -8.86
CA LEU A 29 -10.20 -1.51 -9.38
C LEU A 29 -11.29 -1.79 -10.43
N GLY A 30 -12.39 -1.06 -10.40
CA GLY A 30 -13.57 -1.29 -11.24
C GLY A 30 -14.37 -2.55 -10.85
N PHE A 31 -14.12 -3.11 -9.66
CA PHE A 31 -14.85 -4.26 -9.13
C PHE A 31 -14.85 -4.25 -7.60
N THR A 32 -15.81 -4.96 -7.00
CA THR A 32 -15.90 -5.11 -5.54
C THR A 32 -14.88 -6.11 -5.02
N LEU A 33 -14.13 -5.74 -3.99
CA LEU A 33 -13.18 -6.62 -3.34
C LEU A 33 -13.88 -7.85 -2.75
N PRO A 34 -13.20 -9.02 -2.74
CA PRO A 34 -13.80 -10.22 -2.17
C PRO A 34 -14.03 -10.06 -0.66
N PRO A 35 -15.02 -10.75 -0.07
CA PRO A 35 -15.29 -10.69 1.38
C PRO A 35 -14.07 -11.03 2.26
N THR A 36 -13.10 -11.78 1.74
CA THR A 36 -11.84 -12.07 2.45
C THR A 36 -10.99 -10.82 2.67
N ALA A 37 -11.00 -9.85 1.75
CA ALA A 37 -10.30 -8.58 1.92
C ALA A 37 -10.90 -7.73 3.05
N TYR A 38 -12.20 -7.88 3.31
CA TYR A 38 -12.91 -7.20 4.39
C TYR A 38 -12.74 -7.86 5.75
N ASN A 39 -12.50 -9.17 5.78
CA ASN A 39 -12.57 -9.97 7.02
C ASN A 39 -11.21 -10.49 7.49
N ARG A 40 -10.15 -10.39 6.68
CA ARG A 40 -8.84 -11.00 6.97
C ARG A 40 -7.70 -10.07 6.59
N GLU A 41 -6.94 -9.65 7.58
CA GLU A 41 -5.68 -8.90 7.36
C GLU A 41 -4.68 -9.71 6.52
N GLN A 42 -4.74 -11.05 6.57
CA GLN A 42 -3.88 -11.91 5.76
C GLN A 42 -4.07 -11.71 4.25
N TRP A 43 -5.18 -11.13 3.80
CA TRP A 43 -5.38 -10.83 2.38
C TRP A 43 -4.47 -9.68 1.90
N TRP A 44 -4.10 -8.78 2.82
CA TRP A 44 -3.29 -7.57 2.59
C TRP A 44 -1.79 -7.76 2.86
N VAL A 45 -1.34 -9.00 3.10
CA VAL A 45 0.08 -9.27 3.36
C VAL A 45 0.94 -8.92 2.16
N ASN A 46 2.11 -8.34 2.44
CA ASN A 46 3.11 -7.98 1.43
C ASN A 46 3.92 -9.21 0.97
N ASN A 47 3.24 -10.25 0.50
CA ASN A 47 3.86 -11.46 0.00
C ASN A 47 3.48 -11.66 -1.47
N SER A 48 4.46 -11.63 -2.37
CA SER A 48 4.26 -11.84 -3.81
C SER A 48 4.11 -13.31 -4.20
N ASN A 49 4.42 -14.25 -3.31
CA ASN A 49 4.28 -15.68 -3.59
C ASN A 49 2.80 -16.06 -3.61
N ASN A 50 2.24 -16.30 -4.80
CA ASN A 50 0.86 -16.74 -5.07
C ASN A 50 -0.25 -15.72 -4.71
N HIS A 51 0.08 -14.44 -4.54
CA HIS A 51 -0.92 -13.39 -4.26
C HIS A 51 -0.83 -12.28 -5.30
N THR A 52 -1.68 -12.37 -6.33
CA THR A 52 -1.72 -11.41 -7.45
C THR A 52 -2.08 -10.01 -6.98
N GLN A 53 -2.93 -9.88 -5.96
CA GLN A 53 -3.28 -8.58 -5.38
C GLN A 53 -2.04 -7.89 -4.80
N ALA A 54 -1.21 -8.62 -4.07
CA ALA A 54 -0.02 -8.06 -3.43
C ALA A 54 1.03 -7.63 -4.44
N LEU A 55 1.16 -8.41 -5.52
CA LEU A 55 2.06 -8.07 -6.62
C LEU A 55 1.75 -6.69 -7.23
N SER A 56 0.48 -6.28 -7.29
CA SER A 56 0.09 -4.99 -7.89
C SER A 56 0.66 -3.78 -7.15
N TRP A 57 0.55 -3.70 -5.82
CA TRP A 57 1.13 -2.58 -5.07
C TRP A 57 2.65 -2.72 -4.93
N LEU A 58 3.16 -3.95 -4.79
CA LEU A 58 4.60 -4.20 -4.72
C LEU A 58 5.32 -3.74 -6.01
N ASN A 59 4.78 -4.07 -7.19
CA ASN A 59 5.32 -3.62 -8.47
C ASN A 59 5.27 -2.09 -8.64
N ALA A 60 4.35 -1.41 -7.95
CA ALA A 60 4.27 0.04 -7.93
C ALA A 60 5.29 0.69 -6.95
N GLY A 61 6.07 -0.12 -6.22
CA GLY A 61 7.01 0.34 -5.19
C GLY A 61 6.31 0.74 -3.88
N TRP A 62 5.16 0.13 -3.59
CA TRP A 62 4.36 0.37 -2.38
C TRP A 62 4.14 -0.93 -1.63
N LYS A 63 3.98 -0.84 -0.31
CA LYS A 63 3.59 -1.95 0.56
C LYS A 63 2.46 -1.50 1.48
N VAL A 64 1.65 -2.44 1.94
CA VAL A 64 0.66 -2.18 3.00
C VAL A 64 1.40 -2.00 4.33
N ASP A 65 1.11 -0.91 5.01
CA ASP A 65 1.64 -0.60 6.35
C ASP A 65 0.60 -0.84 7.45
N ASN A 66 -0.63 -0.42 7.21
CA ASN A 66 -1.72 -0.57 8.16
C ASN A 66 -3.04 -0.91 7.46
N VAL A 67 -3.87 -1.73 8.10
CA VAL A 67 -5.18 -2.14 7.61
C VAL A 67 -6.20 -1.93 8.72
N ILE A 68 -7.26 -1.18 8.42
CA ILE A 68 -8.46 -1.14 9.24
C ILE A 68 -9.57 -1.81 8.44
N LEU A 69 -9.83 -3.08 8.76
CA LEU A 69 -10.78 -3.93 8.04
C LEU A 69 -12.13 -3.25 7.82
N GLY A 70 -12.58 -3.23 6.56
CA GLY A 70 -13.82 -2.60 6.13
C GLY A 70 -13.85 -1.07 6.20
N LYS A 71 -12.74 -0.42 6.54
CA LYS A 71 -12.62 1.05 6.57
C LYS A 71 -11.59 1.55 5.57
N ASN A 72 -10.31 1.27 5.78
CA ASN A 72 -9.23 1.77 4.94
C ASN A 72 -7.95 0.93 5.02
N VAL A 73 -7.08 1.13 4.04
CA VAL A 73 -5.75 0.53 3.93
C VAL A 73 -4.75 1.65 3.68
N THR A 74 -3.66 1.64 4.43
CA THR A 74 -2.54 2.58 4.28
C THR A 74 -1.38 1.90 3.55
N PHE A 75 -0.92 2.52 2.48
CA PHE A 75 0.24 2.13 1.71
C PHE A 75 1.39 3.09 1.95
N VAL A 76 2.61 2.55 2.04
CA VAL A 76 3.85 3.32 2.16
C VAL A 76 4.83 2.87 1.08
N ARG A 77 5.73 3.78 0.68
CA ARG A 77 6.85 3.40 -0.18
C ARG A 77 7.70 2.34 0.53
N PHE A 78 8.12 1.33 -0.21
CA PHE A 78 9.24 0.49 0.22
C PHE A 78 10.25 0.50 -0.91
N GLU A 79 11.50 0.82 -0.56
CA GLU A 79 12.60 0.84 -1.51
C GLU A 79 12.71 -0.54 -2.18
N SER A 80 12.83 -0.54 -3.51
CA SER A 80 13.25 -1.69 -4.32
C SER A 80 14.76 -1.83 -4.29
#